data_AF-A0A7C9CED4-F1
#
_entry.id   AF-A0A7C9CED4-F1
#
_cell.length_a   1.000
_cell.length_b   1.000
_cell.length_c   1.000
_cell.angle_alpha   90.00
_cell.angle_beta   90.00
_cell.angle_gamma   90.00
#
_symmetry.space_group_name_H-M   'P 1'
#
loop_
_entity.id
_entity.type
_entity.pdbx_description
1 polymer ?
#
loop_
_entity_poly.entity_id
_entity_poly.type
_entity_poly.pdbx_seq_one_letter_code
_entity_poly.pdbx_strand_id
1 'polypeptide(L)'
;RAQAQKELDEALSHRKHVDYTFEAIGEALFGAEQGFEVLKTVRPSGQSIVDDWDCFKTLVGTYEEYCGRLSTYGKKHMRAFANMCNAGVHKTQLAEASSQVCG
;
A
#
# COMPACT_ATOMS: atom_id res chain seq x y z
N ARG A 1 -30.69 -14.67 0.21
CA ARG A 1 -30.20 -14.02 1.46
C ARG A 1 -28.84 -14.57 1.90
N ALA A 2 -28.66 -15.89 2.05
CA ALA A 2 -27.38 -16.48 2.45
C ALA A 2 -26.20 -16.15 1.50
N GLN A 3 -26.43 -16.22 0.17
CA GLN A 3 -25.41 -15.89 -0.82
C GLN A 3 -24.97 -14.41 -0.76
N ALA A 4 -25.92 -13.48 -0.70
CA ALA A 4 -25.63 -12.05 -0.59
C ALA A 4 -24.87 -11.71 0.72
N GLN A 5 -25.18 -12.40 1.82
CA GLN A 5 -24.43 -12.23 3.07
C GLN A 5 -22.99 -12.74 2.92
N LYS A 6 -22.80 -13.92 2.33
CA LYS A 6 -21.49 -14.49 2.06
C LYS A 6 -20.62 -13.57 1.20
N GLU A 7 -21.17 -13.02 0.13
CA GLU A 7 -20.48 -12.07 -0.76
C GLU A 7 -20.07 -10.79 -0.02
N LEU A 8 -20.93 -10.28 0.86
CA LEU A 8 -20.62 -9.12 1.70
C LEU A 8 -19.46 -9.43 2.67
N ASP A 9 -19.51 -10.59 3.33
CA ASP A 9 -18.49 -11.00 4.30
C ASP A 9 -17.12 -11.22 3.61
N GLU A 10 -17.12 -11.83 2.43
CA GLU A 10 -15.91 -11.99 1.59
C GLU A 10 -15.32 -10.64 1.18
N ALA A 11 -16.17 -9.69 0.75
CA ALA A 11 -15.73 -8.36 0.37
C ALA A 11 -15.13 -7.58 1.56
N LEU A 12 -15.74 -7.67 2.74
CA LEU A 12 -15.23 -7.03 3.97
C LEU A 12 -13.91 -7.66 4.43
N SER A 13 -13.83 -8.99 4.40
CA SER A 13 -12.62 -9.72 4.75
C SER A 13 -11.45 -9.35 3.84
N HIS A 14 -11.70 -9.31 2.52
CA HIS A 14 -10.72 -8.88 1.54
C HIS A 14 -10.27 -7.43 1.78
N ARG A 15 -11.20 -6.49 2.04
CA ARG A 15 -10.84 -5.09 2.33
C ARG A 15 -9.97 -4.96 3.58
N LYS A 16 -10.31 -5.69 4.64
CA LYS A 16 -9.54 -5.72 5.89
C LYS A 16 -8.14 -6.25 5.66
N HIS A 17 -8.00 -7.34 4.89
CA HIS A 17 -6.71 -7.91 4.54
C HIS A 17 -5.85 -6.91 3.74
N VAL A 18 -6.43 -6.24 2.74
CA VAL A 18 -5.71 -5.21 1.97
C VAL A 18 -5.26 -4.04 2.85
N ASP A 19 -6.15 -3.48 3.68
CA ASP A 19 -5.78 -2.37 4.57
C ASP A 19 -4.65 -2.79 5.55
N TYR A 20 -4.77 -3.97 6.16
CA TYR A 20 -3.73 -4.52 7.06
C TYR A 20 -2.38 -4.72 6.37
N THR A 21 -2.39 -5.23 5.14
CA THR A 21 -1.16 -5.47 4.36
C THR A 21 -0.37 -4.18 4.17
N PHE A 22 -1.06 -3.08 3.82
CA PHE A 22 -0.39 -1.78 3.65
C PHE A 22 0.13 -1.23 4.98
N GLU A 23 -0.63 -1.36 6.07
CA GLU A 23 -0.20 -0.95 7.40
C GLU A 23 1.06 -1.72 7.84
N ALA A 24 1.08 -3.04 7.67
CA ALA A 24 2.22 -3.89 7.99
C ALA A 24 3.46 -3.58 7.13
N ILE A 25 3.30 -3.29 5.84
CA ILE A 25 4.41 -2.84 4.99
C ILE A 25 4.96 -1.48 5.46
N GLY A 26 4.08 -0.53 5.83
CA GLY A 26 4.51 0.74 6.38
C GLY A 26 5.28 0.58 7.69
N GLU A 27 4.81 -0.29 8.58
CA GLU A 27 5.50 -0.63 9.82
C GLU A 27 6.88 -1.28 9.55
N ALA A 28 6.96 -2.21 8.59
CA ALA A 28 8.23 -2.83 8.23
C ALA A 28 9.25 -1.83 7.64
N LEU A 29 8.79 -0.81 6.91
CA LEU A 29 9.65 0.20 6.29
C LEU A 29 10.09 1.31 7.25
N PHE A 30 9.22 1.73 8.15
CA PHE A 30 9.40 2.97 8.93
C PHE A 30 9.20 2.79 10.44
N GLY A 31 8.78 1.62 10.91
CA GLY A 31 8.35 1.37 12.29
C GLY A 31 6.87 1.70 12.53
N ALA A 32 6.32 1.22 13.66
CA ALA A 32 4.88 1.24 13.92
C ALA A 32 4.24 2.64 13.91
N GLU A 33 4.86 3.61 14.58
CA GLU A 33 4.32 4.98 14.66
C GLU A 33 4.50 5.73 13.34
N GLN A 34 5.72 5.75 12.81
CA GLN A 34 6.06 6.54 11.63
C GLN A 34 5.48 5.94 10.34
N GLY A 35 5.34 4.61 10.27
CA GLY A 35 4.75 3.91 9.14
C GLY A 35 3.34 4.41 8.85
N PHE A 36 2.49 4.46 9.87
CA PHE A 36 1.12 4.95 9.72
C PHE A 36 1.04 6.39 9.23
N GLU A 37 1.86 7.28 9.82
CA GLU A 37 1.90 8.69 9.45
C GLU A 37 2.36 8.90 8.00
N VAL A 38 3.42 8.22 7.58
CA VAL A 38 3.92 8.30 6.20
C VAL A 38 2.86 7.81 5.21
N LEU A 39 2.22 6.67 5.46
CA LEU A 39 1.20 6.12 4.54
C LEU A 39 0.01 7.07 4.35
N LYS A 40 -0.37 7.80 5.41
CA LYS A 40 -1.58 8.65 5.41
C LYS A 40 -1.34 10.12 5.11
N THR A 41 -0.09 10.56 5.11
CA THR A 41 0.30 11.95 4.85
C THR A 41 -0.39 12.50 3.59
N VAL A 42 -0.93 13.72 3.73
CA VAL A 42 -1.54 14.48 2.63
C VAL A 42 -0.64 15.66 2.33
N ARG A 43 -0.16 15.75 1.08
CA ARG A 43 0.68 16.88 0.65
C ARG A 43 -0.12 18.18 0.61
N PRO A 44 0.54 19.33 0.84
CA PRO A 44 -0.08 20.64 0.69
C PRO A 44 -0.71 20.81 -0.70
N SER A 45 -1.81 21.57 -0.75
CA SER A 45 -2.48 21.89 -2.01
C SER A 45 -1.52 22.59 -2.98
N GLY A 46 -1.62 22.25 -4.27
CA GLY A 46 -0.77 22.78 -5.33
C GLY A 46 0.52 21.99 -5.57
N GLN A 47 0.89 21.04 -4.70
CA GLN A 47 1.98 20.11 -4.96
C GLN A 47 1.51 18.88 -5.74
N SER A 48 2.41 18.26 -6.50
CA SER A 48 2.16 16.94 -7.10
C SER A 48 1.97 15.88 -6.02
N ILE A 49 1.29 14.78 -6.33
CA ILE A 49 1.14 13.67 -5.38
C ILE A 49 2.49 12.97 -5.12
N VAL A 50 3.30 12.85 -6.16
CA VAL A 50 4.64 12.25 -6.13
C VAL A 50 5.59 13.13 -6.93
N ASP A 51 6.86 13.18 -6.49
CA ASP A 51 7.90 13.93 -7.19
C ASP A 51 8.56 13.09 -8.31
N ASP A 52 8.76 11.79 -8.07
CA ASP A 52 9.31 10.83 -9.03
C ASP A 52 8.25 9.79 -9.45
N TRP A 53 7.76 9.92 -10.67
CA TRP A 53 6.75 9.02 -11.24
C TRP A 53 7.31 7.64 -11.63
N ASP A 54 8.60 7.51 -11.88
CA ASP A 54 9.22 6.24 -12.23
C ASP A 54 9.45 5.41 -10.96
N CYS A 55 9.86 6.06 -9.87
CA CYS A 55 9.85 5.46 -8.54
C CYS A 55 8.42 5.01 -8.15
N PHE A 56 7.40 5.86 -8.33
CA PHE A 56 6.00 5.48 -8.07
C PHE A 56 5.59 4.18 -8.78
N LYS A 57 5.79 4.11 -10.11
CA LYS A 57 5.45 2.93 -10.91
C LYS A 57 6.26 1.71 -10.50
N THR A 58 7.54 1.91 -10.17
CA THR A 58 8.43 0.84 -9.71
C THR A 58 7.94 0.26 -8.40
N LEU A 59 7.54 1.10 -7.43
CA LEU A 59 7.02 0.63 -6.15
C LEU A 59 5.68 -0.09 -6.30
N VAL A 60 4.76 0.43 -7.14
CA VAL A 60 3.50 -0.26 -7.46
C VAL A 60 3.78 -1.63 -8.07
N GLY A 61 4.66 -1.71 -9.08
CA GLY A 61 5.01 -2.98 -9.72
C GLY A 61 5.69 -3.96 -8.77
N THR A 62 6.54 -3.46 -7.87
CA THR A 62 7.19 -4.28 -6.83
C THR A 62 6.15 -4.83 -5.86
N TYR A 63 5.20 -4.03 -5.39
CA TYR A 63 4.11 -4.55 -4.57
C TYR A 63 3.32 -5.63 -5.33
N GLU A 64 2.95 -5.40 -6.59
CA GLU A 64 2.17 -6.38 -7.35
C GLU A 64 2.94 -7.69 -7.62
N GLU A 65 4.26 -7.62 -7.72
CA GLU A 65 5.15 -8.79 -7.85
C GLU A 65 5.13 -9.67 -6.60
N TYR A 66 5.10 -9.07 -5.41
CA TYR A 66 5.23 -9.80 -4.13
C TYR A 66 3.89 -10.06 -3.42
N CYS A 67 2.94 -9.15 -3.52
CA CYS A 67 1.64 -9.21 -2.84
C CYS A 67 0.47 -9.54 -3.79
N GLY A 68 0.71 -9.56 -5.10
CA GLY A 68 -0.31 -9.75 -6.12
C GLY A 68 -0.97 -8.44 -6.58
N ARG A 69 -1.76 -8.55 -7.65
CA ARG A 69 -2.35 -7.37 -8.33
C ARG A 69 -3.29 -6.58 -7.42
N LEU A 70 -3.23 -5.25 -7.56
CA LEU A 70 -4.14 -4.37 -6.84
C LEU A 70 -5.58 -4.56 -7.31
N SER A 71 -6.45 -4.94 -6.38
CA SER A 71 -7.90 -4.92 -6.57
C SER A 71 -8.41 -3.49 -6.80
N THR A 72 -9.68 -3.35 -7.22
CA THR A 72 -10.35 -2.03 -7.29
C THR A 72 -10.30 -1.29 -5.94
N TYR A 73 -10.44 -2.02 -4.83
CA TYR A 73 -10.29 -1.44 -3.50
C TYR A 73 -8.85 -1.05 -3.18
N GLY A 74 -7.87 -1.88 -3.57
CA GLY A 74 -6.44 -1.64 -3.34
C GLY A 74 -5.93 -0.32 -3.92
N LYS A 75 -6.54 0.18 -5.00
CA LYS A 75 -6.23 1.50 -5.59
C LYS A 75 -6.43 2.67 -4.61
N LYS A 76 -7.18 2.50 -3.52
CA LYS A 76 -7.25 3.46 -2.40
C LYS A 76 -5.86 3.80 -1.84
N HIS A 77 -4.93 2.86 -1.91
CA HIS A 77 -3.59 2.98 -1.34
C HIS A 77 -2.55 3.54 -2.32
N MET A 78 -2.95 4.07 -3.48
CA MET A 78 -2.00 4.71 -4.41
C MET A 78 -1.23 5.86 -3.74
N ARG A 79 -1.86 6.64 -2.85
CA ARG A 79 -1.15 7.68 -2.10
C ARG A 79 -0.05 7.12 -1.19
N ALA A 80 -0.21 5.91 -0.66
CA ALA A 80 0.81 5.28 0.17
C ALA A 80 2.10 5.04 -0.63
N PHE A 81 2.00 4.52 -1.85
CA PHE A 81 3.17 4.36 -2.74
C PHE A 81 3.83 5.69 -3.09
N ALA A 82 3.02 6.72 -3.35
CA ALA A 82 3.55 8.07 -3.59
C ALA A 82 4.31 8.60 -2.38
N ASN A 83 3.77 8.43 -1.17
CA ASN A 83 4.42 8.87 0.06
C ASN A 83 5.69 8.08 0.36
N MET A 84 5.69 6.76 0.15
CA MET A 84 6.90 5.93 0.25
C MET A 84 7.99 6.45 -0.69
N CYS A 85 7.62 6.75 -1.94
CA CYS A 85 8.54 7.29 -2.92
C CYS A 85 9.10 8.66 -2.51
N ASN A 86 8.24 9.58 -2.06
CA ASN A 86 8.66 10.90 -1.56
C ASN A 86 9.51 10.79 -0.28
N ALA A 87 9.36 9.72 0.50
CA ALA A 87 10.19 9.39 1.67
C ALA A 87 11.51 8.68 1.31
N GLY A 88 11.79 8.46 0.02
CA GLY A 88 13.05 7.86 -0.44
C GLY A 88 13.08 6.32 -0.38
N VAL A 89 11.93 5.64 -0.34
CA VAL A 89 11.90 4.18 -0.40
C VAL A 89 12.29 3.69 -1.79
N HIS A 90 13.25 2.77 -1.84
CA HIS A 90 13.68 2.12 -3.06
C HIS A 90 13.02 0.75 -3.26
N LYS A 91 13.08 0.26 -4.52
CA LYS A 91 12.55 -1.06 -4.92
C LYS A 91 12.96 -2.18 -3.96
N THR A 92 14.24 -2.26 -3.60
CA THR A 92 14.76 -3.36 -2.78
C THR A 92 14.17 -3.36 -1.37
N GLN A 93 13.99 -2.19 -0.77
CA GLN A 93 13.38 -2.05 0.55
C GLN A 93 11.91 -2.47 0.53
N LEU A 94 11.16 -2.01 -0.48
CA LEU A 94 9.76 -2.43 -0.62
C LEU A 94 9.63 -3.92 -0.93
N ALA A 95 10.52 -4.48 -1.75
CA ALA A 95 10.53 -5.91 -2.05
C ALA A 95 10.76 -6.75 -0.78
N GLU A 96 11.72 -6.37 0.06
CA GLU A 96 11.99 -7.04 1.33
C GLU A 96 10.79 -6.95 2.28
N ALA A 97 10.26 -5.74 2.51
CA ALA A 97 9.07 -5.55 3.35
C ALA A 97 7.85 -6.33 2.82
N SER A 98 7.61 -6.30 1.51
CA SER A 98 6.50 -7.02 0.87
C SER A 98 6.68 -8.54 0.98
N SER A 99 7.92 -9.06 0.87
CA SER A 99 8.21 -10.48 1.05
C SER A 99 7.92 -10.95 2.47
N GLN A 100 8.19 -10.11 3.48
CA GLN A 100 7.93 -10.45 4.89
C GLN A 100 6.44 -10.43 5.22
N VAL A 101 5.66 -9.56 4.58
CA VAL A 101 4.24 -9.33 4.88
C VAL A 101 3.30 -10.20 4.05
N CYS A 102 3.61 -10.38 2.76
CA CYS A 102 2.73 -11.05 1.79
C CYS A 102 3.19 -12.46 1.41
N GLY A 103 4.42 -12.84 1.77
CA GLY A 103 5.02 -14.14 1.51
C GLY A 103 4.42 -15.29 2.32
#